data_AF-A0A6A2Z4R3-F1
#
_entry.id   AF-A0A6A2Z4R3-F1
#
_cell.length_a   1.000
_cell.length_b   1.000
_cell.length_c   1.000
_cell.angle_alpha   90.00
_cell.angle_beta   90.00
_cell.angle_gamma   90.00
#
_symmetry.space_group_name_H-M   'P 1'
#
loop_
_entity.id
_entity.type
_entity.pdbx_description
1 polymer ?
#
loop_
_entity_poly.entity_id
_entity_poly.type
_entity_poly.pdbx_seq_one_letter_code
_entity_poly.pdbx_strand_id
1 'polypeptide(L)'
;MVRCGTCCRILVPYPLSTGPNYGDQAYKIRCTAGALWFEALKGSYMIVSINPLTQWIILRSPSFLATCISGDICTQGIQLDDNLPFNITGSNTIIRIHEDSIVLCVQYRWFTAYVVRVHNGGCLAFQSFVNIDTVNPPEKWPEPGLEIEWALPQEPVCKTQLNCRNLLHLSCSADPMNVGSMRCLCKKGFTWDPC
;
A
#
# COMPACT_ATOMS: atom_id res chain seq x y z
N MET A 1 6.83 -24.86 -4.61
CA MET A 1 6.04 -23.74 -5.16
C MET A 1 5.26 -23.14 -4.00
N VAL A 2 5.62 -21.94 -3.50
CA VAL A 2 4.84 -21.29 -2.44
C VAL A 2 3.53 -20.84 -3.09
N ARG A 3 2.43 -21.52 -2.77
CA ARG A 3 1.12 -21.17 -3.32
C ARG A 3 0.67 -19.89 -2.63
N CYS A 4 0.41 -18.87 -3.44
CA CYS A 4 -0.23 -17.62 -3.05
C CYS A 4 -1.52 -17.91 -2.26
N GLY A 5 -1.72 -17.19 -1.14
CA GLY A 5 -2.98 -17.23 -0.41
C GLY A 5 -4.07 -16.55 -1.24
N THR A 6 -5.14 -17.26 -1.60
CA THR A 6 -6.25 -16.66 -2.33
C THR A 6 -7.23 -15.99 -1.38
N CYS A 7 -7.59 -14.74 -1.66
CA CYS A 7 -8.77 -14.13 -1.05
C CYS A 7 -9.97 -14.41 -1.95
N CYS A 8 -10.68 -15.51 -1.68
CA CYS A 8 -11.70 -16.04 -2.59
C CYS A 8 -11.10 -16.36 -3.98
N ARG A 9 -11.36 -15.51 -5.00
CA ARG A 9 -10.81 -15.65 -6.36
C ARG A 9 -9.64 -14.68 -6.66
N ILE A 10 -9.33 -13.78 -5.74
CA ILE A 10 -8.28 -12.78 -5.94
C ILE A 10 -6.93 -13.42 -5.60
N LEU A 11 -6.04 -13.46 -6.58
CA LEU A 11 -4.63 -13.81 -6.39
C LEU A 11 -3.93 -12.65 -5.69
N VAL A 12 -3.33 -12.92 -4.53
CA VAL A 12 -2.60 -11.94 -3.73
C VAL A 12 -1.11 -12.04 -4.06
N PRO A 13 -0.52 -11.08 -4.81
CA PRO A 13 0.86 -11.18 -5.21
C PRO A 13 1.81 -11.13 -4.01
N TYR A 14 2.94 -11.82 -4.10
CA TYR A 14 4.01 -11.66 -3.12
C TYR A 14 4.55 -10.21 -3.17
N PRO A 15 4.96 -9.59 -2.05
CA PRO A 15 5.02 -10.09 -0.67
C PRO A 15 3.72 -10.04 0.13
N LEU A 16 2.62 -9.53 -0.45
CA LEU A 16 1.39 -9.29 0.29
C LEU A 16 0.88 -10.58 0.96
N SER A 17 0.42 -10.43 2.19
CA SER A 17 0.03 -11.54 3.07
C SER A 17 -1.40 -11.41 3.53
N THR A 18 -2.20 -12.47 3.38
CA THR A 18 -3.58 -12.54 3.92
C THR A 18 -3.72 -13.42 5.15
N GLY A 19 -2.64 -14.06 5.60
CA GLY A 19 -2.67 -15.01 6.70
C GLY A 19 -1.27 -15.30 7.25
N PRO A 20 -1.18 -15.96 8.42
CA PRO A 20 0.09 -16.15 9.12
C PRO A 20 1.11 -17.01 8.36
N ASN A 21 0.64 -17.84 7.43
CA ASN A 21 1.46 -18.81 6.70
C ASN A 21 1.72 -18.44 5.24
N TYR A 22 1.24 -17.28 4.76
CA TYR A 22 1.28 -16.90 3.35
C TYR A 22 1.82 -15.48 3.20
N GLY A 23 2.85 -15.29 2.37
CA GLY A 23 3.49 -13.98 2.18
C GLY A 23 4.32 -13.53 3.39
N ASP A 24 4.71 -12.26 3.37
CA ASP A 24 5.48 -11.64 4.46
C ASP A 24 4.52 -10.88 5.41
N GLN A 25 4.69 -11.09 6.71
CA GLN A 25 3.81 -10.48 7.71
C GLN A 25 4.01 -8.98 7.85
N ALA A 26 5.11 -8.41 7.37
CA ALA A 26 5.28 -6.96 7.25
C ALA A 26 4.36 -6.35 6.17
N TYR A 27 3.87 -7.17 5.21
CA TYR A 27 3.07 -6.75 4.07
C TYR A 27 1.61 -7.23 4.19
N LYS A 28 1.11 -7.28 5.42
CA LYS A 28 -0.17 -7.90 5.73
C LYS A 28 -1.34 -7.05 5.26
N ILE A 29 -2.26 -7.70 4.55
CA ILE A 29 -3.57 -7.18 4.15
C ILE A 29 -4.67 -8.13 4.64
N ARG A 30 -5.86 -7.62 4.96
CA ARG A 30 -6.96 -8.45 5.46
C ARG A 30 -7.86 -8.90 4.31
N CYS A 31 -8.21 -10.18 4.28
CA CYS A 31 -9.27 -10.70 3.41
C CYS A 31 -10.56 -10.84 4.23
N THR A 32 -11.66 -10.24 3.79
CA THR A 32 -12.96 -10.36 4.46
C THR A 32 -14.08 -10.38 3.43
N ALA A 33 -14.92 -11.42 3.47
CA ALA A 33 -16.03 -11.62 2.54
C ALA A 33 -15.66 -11.51 1.04
N GLY A 34 -14.44 -11.95 0.69
CA GLY A 34 -13.95 -11.91 -0.69
C GLY A 34 -13.41 -10.55 -1.16
N ALA A 35 -13.37 -9.55 -0.27
CA ALA A 35 -12.72 -8.26 -0.51
C ALA A 35 -11.41 -8.15 0.28
N LEU A 36 -10.45 -7.43 -0.29
CA LEU A 36 -9.19 -7.11 0.35
C LEU A 36 -9.27 -5.75 1.06
N TRP A 37 -8.61 -5.65 2.20
CA TRP A 37 -8.61 -4.49 3.08
C TRP A 37 -7.19 -4.20 3.55
N PHE A 38 -6.84 -2.92 3.60
CA PHE A 38 -5.60 -2.41 4.16
C PHE A 38 -5.88 -1.83 5.56
N GLU A 39 -5.08 -2.21 6.54
CA GLU A 39 -5.19 -1.68 7.90
C GLU A 39 -4.18 -0.54 8.08
N ALA A 40 -4.69 0.67 8.29
CA ALA A 40 -3.87 1.81 8.67
C ALA A 40 -3.71 1.82 10.21
N LEU A 41 -2.88 2.73 10.76
CA LEU A 41 -2.81 2.94 12.21
C LEU A 41 -4.16 3.31 12.81
N LYS A 42 -5.00 4.00 12.02
CA LYS A 42 -6.36 4.37 12.37
C LYS A 42 -7.26 4.14 11.16
N GLY A 43 -8.12 3.14 11.25
CA GLY A 43 -9.10 2.82 10.21
C GLY A 43 -8.67 1.69 9.27
N SER A 44 -9.63 1.24 8.47
CA SER A 44 -9.49 0.13 7.54
C SER A 44 -10.05 0.57 6.19
N TYR A 45 -9.26 0.37 5.13
CA TYR A 45 -9.53 0.89 3.80
C TYR A 45 -9.66 -0.26 2.82
N MET A 46 -10.73 -0.27 2.03
CA MET A 46 -10.93 -1.32 1.03
C MET A 46 -9.88 -1.17 -0.09
N ILE A 47 -9.24 -2.27 -0.45
CA ILE A 47 -8.33 -2.32 -1.60
C ILE A 47 -9.17 -2.55 -2.85
N VAL A 48 -9.07 -1.63 -3.82
CA VAL A 48 -9.80 -1.73 -5.10
C VAL A 48 -8.92 -2.26 -6.23
N SER A 49 -7.61 -2.05 -6.15
CA SER A 49 -6.66 -2.53 -7.16
C SER A 49 -5.30 -2.80 -6.56
N ILE A 50 -4.60 -3.79 -7.11
CA ILE A 50 -3.21 -4.13 -6.79
C ILE A 50 -2.47 -4.31 -8.11
N ASN A 51 -1.37 -3.57 -8.27
CA ASN A 51 -0.45 -3.74 -9.38
C ASN A 51 0.87 -4.34 -8.86
N PRO A 52 1.13 -5.64 -9.06
CA PRO A 52 2.35 -6.27 -8.58
C PRO A 52 3.62 -5.81 -9.31
N LEU A 53 3.50 -5.37 -10.57
CA LEU A 53 4.64 -4.95 -11.39
C LEU A 53 5.23 -3.62 -10.91
N THR A 54 4.36 -2.68 -10.55
CA THR A 54 4.76 -1.35 -10.05
C THR A 54 4.71 -1.25 -8.52
N GLN A 55 4.30 -2.31 -7.84
CA GLN A 55 4.20 -2.41 -6.37
C GLN A 55 3.25 -1.40 -5.73
N TRP A 56 2.13 -1.12 -6.39
CA TRP A 56 1.13 -0.13 -5.94
C TRP A 56 -0.23 -0.76 -5.63
N ILE A 57 -0.89 -0.23 -4.60
CA ILE A 57 -2.24 -0.56 -4.19
C ILE A 57 -3.08 0.70 -4.28
N ILE A 58 -4.26 0.61 -4.89
CA ILE A 58 -5.24 1.69 -4.83
C ILE A 58 -6.25 1.35 -3.72
N LEU A 59 -6.31 2.22 -2.73
CA LEU A 59 -7.31 2.21 -1.67
C LEU A 59 -8.54 2.99 -2.11
N ARG A 60 -9.73 2.47 -1.76
CA ARG A 60 -10.98 3.19 -1.94
C ARG A 60 -10.96 4.44 -1.07
N SER A 61 -11.26 5.58 -1.70
CA SER A 61 -11.44 6.84 -0.96
C SER A 61 -12.65 6.74 -0.02
N PRO A 62 -12.60 7.29 1.20
CA PRO A 62 -13.74 7.31 2.11
C PRO A 62 -14.93 8.02 1.47
N SER A 63 -16.13 7.49 1.71
CA SER A 63 -17.37 8.15 1.30
C SER A 63 -17.63 9.40 2.13
N PHE A 64 -18.36 10.36 1.57
CA PHE A 64 -18.87 11.50 2.33
C PHE A 64 -20.03 11.07 3.23
N LEU A 65 -20.02 11.51 4.50
CA LEU A 65 -21.13 11.31 5.45
C LEU A 65 -22.19 12.41 5.31
N ALA A 66 -21.75 13.61 4.90
CA ALA A 66 -22.58 14.77 4.60
C ALA A 66 -21.84 15.67 3.58
N THR A 67 -22.48 16.75 3.11
CA THR A 67 -21.79 17.80 2.35
C THR A 67 -20.57 18.28 3.13
N CYS A 68 -19.37 18.06 2.59
CA CYS A 68 -18.09 18.47 3.19
C CYS A 68 -17.64 17.70 4.47
N ILE A 69 -18.17 16.51 4.76
CA ILE A 69 -17.66 15.65 5.86
C ILE A 69 -17.20 14.31 5.30
N SER A 70 -15.90 14.01 5.44
CA SER A 70 -15.35 12.71 5.06
C SER A 70 -15.67 11.64 6.11
N GLY A 71 -15.92 10.41 5.68
CA GLY A 71 -16.12 9.27 6.58
C GLY A 71 -14.95 8.97 7.51
N ASP A 72 -13.74 9.42 7.16
CA ASP A 72 -12.53 9.24 7.97
C ASP A 72 -12.19 10.44 8.86
N ILE A 73 -13.12 11.37 9.06
CA ILE A 73 -12.97 12.49 10.01
C ILE A 73 -12.68 11.98 11.43
N CYS A 74 -13.28 10.87 11.85
CA CYS A 74 -13.07 10.27 13.16
C CYS A 74 -11.64 9.75 13.37
N THR A 75 -10.96 9.35 12.29
CA THR A 75 -9.55 8.93 12.33
C THR A 75 -8.59 10.07 12.05
N GLN A 76 -9.11 11.27 11.75
CA GLN A 76 -8.36 12.44 11.29
C GLN A 76 -7.63 12.20 9.96
N GLY A 77 -8.23 11.39 9.09
CA GLY A 77 -7.63 10.95 7.83
C GLY A 77 -6.91 9.60 7.93
N ILE A 78 -6.08 9.30 6.93
CA ILE A 78 -5.28 8.07 6.87
C ILE A 78 -3.87 8.32 7.41
N GLN A 79 -3.41 7.38 8.24
CA GLN A 79 -2.06 7.37 8.77
C GLN A 79 -1.49 5.95 8.63
N LEU A 80 -0.45 5.80 7.82
CA LEU A 80 0.30 4.55 7.67
C LEU A 80 1.17 4.32 8.91
N ASP A 81 1.52 3.06 9.15
CA ASP A 81 2.50 2.71 10.19
C ASP A 81 3.91 2.86 9.61
N ASP A 82 4.68 3.81 10.12
CA ASP A 82 6.04 4.10 9.65
C ASP A 82 7.03 2.93 9.89
N ASN A 83 6.64 1.92 10.67
CA ASN A 83 7.41 0.69 10.84
C ASN A 83 7.11 -0.36 9.76
N LEU A 84 6.06 -0.15 8.96
CA LEU A 84 5.66 -1.04 7.88
C LEU A 84 6.15 -0.50 6.53
N PRO A 85 6.37 -1.38 5.54
CA PRO A 85 7.01 -1.04 4.27
C PRO A 85 6.04 -0.37 3.28
N PHE A 86 5.13 0.49 3.74
CA PHE A 86 4.12 1.15 2.91
C PHE A 86 4.28 2.67 2.92
N ASN A 87 4.13 3.28 1.74
CA ASN A 87 4.22 4.72 1.55
C ASN A 87 3.08 5.23 0.68
N ILE A 88 2.67 6.49 0.86
CA ILE A 88 1.76 7.18 -0.06
C ILE A 88 2.56 7.70 -1.24
N THR A 89 2.11 7.38 -2.46
CA THR A 89 2.83 7.76 -3.69
C THR A 89 2.65 9.24 -4.02
N GLY A 90 3.63 9.80 -4.73
CA GLY A 90 3.56 11.18 -5.25
C GLY A 90 2.56 11.36 -6.41
N SER A 91 2.00 10.27 -6.94
CA SER A 91 0.97 10.25 -7.99
C SER A 91 -0.39 10.74 -7.51
N ASN A 92 -0.58 10.81 -6.18
CA ASN A 92 -1.84 11.25 -5.58
C ASN A 92 -1.97 12.77 -5.58
N THR A 93 -3.14 13.25 -6.00
CA THR A 93 -3.57 14.63 -5.80
C THR A 93 -4.68 14.66 -4.77
N ILE A 94 -4.48 15.44 -3.70
CA ILE A 94 -5.42 15.55 -2.59
C ILE A 94 -6.20 16.85 -2.72
N ILE A 95 -7.48 16.75 -3.02
CA ILE A 95 -8.38 17.89 -3.10
C ILE A 95 -9.03 18.09 -1.74
N ARG A 96 -8.93 19.31 -1.20
CA ARG A 96 -9.57 19.67 0.05
C ARG A 96 -10.84 20.44 -0.24
N ILE A 97 -11.92 20.03 0.42
CA ILE A 97 -13.23 20.64 0.26
C ILE A 97 -13.48 21.51 1.49
N HIS A 98 -13.84 22.77 1.27
CA HIS A 98 -14.30 23.69 2.30
C HIS A 98 -15.73 24.14 1.96
N GLU A 99 -16.49 24.55 2.98
CA GLU A 99 -17.91 24.93 2.84
C GLU A 99 -18.16 25.97 1.75
N ASP A 100 -17.20 26.87 1.50
CA ASP A 100 -17.36 27.98 0.55
C ASP A 100 -16.41 27.93 -0.67
N SER A 101 -15.50 26.94 -0.76
CA SER A 101 -14.52 26.83 -1.85
C SER A 101 -13.89 25.44 -1.93
N ILE A 102 -13.71 24.89 -3.13
CA ILE A 102 -12.80 23.76 -3.37
C ILE A 102 -11.38 24.33 -3.37
N VAL A 103 -10.61 24.04 -2.34
CA VAL A 103 -9.20 24.42 -2.29
C VAL A 103 -8.39 23.25 -2.84
N LEU A 104 -7.86 23.43 -4.06
CA LEU A 104 -6.94 22.47 -4.67
C LEU A 104 -5.60 22.50 -3.93
N CYS A 105 -5.44 21.65 -2.92
CA CYS A 105 -4.14 21.41 -2.32
C CYS A 105 -3.37 20.39 -3.17
N VAL A 106 -2.78 20.81 -4.28
CA VAL A 106 -1.86 19.92 -4.99
C VAL A 106 -0.66 19.72 -4.08
N GLN A 107 -0.52 18.52 -3.52
CA GLN A 107 0.65 18.15 -2.75
C GLN A 107 1.81 17.91 -3.72
N TYR A 108 2.38 18.99 -4.26
CA TYR A 108 3.66 18.95 -4.96
C TYR A 108 4.76 18.72 -3.92
N ARG A 109 4.92 17.49 -3.45
CA ARG A 109 6.15 17.10 -2.78
C ARG A 109 6.62 15.75 -3.32
N TRP A 110 7.88 15.77 -3.74
CA TRP A 110 8.63 14.69 -4.37
C TRP A 110 9.07 13.65 -3.32
N PHE A 111 8.32 13.57 -2.21
CA PHE A 111 8.62 12.77 -1.04
C PHE A 111 7.43 11.89 -0.77
N THR A 112 7.71 10.62 -0.54
CA THR A 112 6.75 9.67 0.01
C THR A 112 6.17 10.26 1.30
N ALA A 113 4.84 10.28 1.39
CA ALA A 113 4.14 10.70 2.58
C ALA A 113 3.62 9.46 3.33
N TYR A 114 3.40 9.60 4.63
CA TYR A 114 2.86 8.52 5.48
C TYR A 114 1.53 8.94 6.16
N VAL A 115 1.14 10.21 6.04
CA VAL A 115 -0.10 10.74 6.63
C VAL A 115 -0.81 11.69 5.68
N VAL A 116 -2.14 11.56 5.60
CA VAL A 116 -3.05 12.60 5.08
C VAL A 116 -4.00 13.01 6.21
N ARG A 117 -4.04 14.30 6.53
CA ARG A 117 -4.71 14.81 7.74
C ARG A 117 -6.01 15.57 7.47
N VAL A 118 -7.00 15.31 8.32
CA VAL A 118 -8.27 16.05 8.46
C VAL A 118 -8.34 16.65 9.86
N HIS A 119 -8.67 17.94 9.98
CA HIS A 119 -8.64 18.69 11.24
C HIS A 119 -10.00 19.26 11.64
N ASN A 120 -10.30 19.28 12.94
CA ASN A 120 -11.58 19.73 13.52
C ASN A 120 -11.72 21.26 13.66
N GLY A 121 -11.13 22.04 12.75
CA GLY A 121 -11.12 23.51 12.80
C GLY A 121 -10.82 24.16 11.45
N GLY A 122 -11.07 23.43 10.35
CA GLY A 122 -10.82 23.79 8.95
C GLY A 122 -11.55 22.81 8.00
N CYS A 123 -11.02 22.52 6.80
CA CYS A 123 -11.60 21.49 5.90
C CYS A 123 -11.87 20.16 6.62
N LEU A 124 -13.14 19.73 6.64
CA LEU A 124 -13.60 18.49 7.28
C LEU A 124 -13.64 17.29 6.30
N ALA A 125 -13.22 17.51 5.05
CA ALA A 125 -13.14 16.46 4.05
C ALA A 125 -11.97 16.68 3.07
N PHE A 126 -11.42 15.57 2.59
CA PHE A 126 -10.51 15.53 1.46
C PHE A 126 -10.93 14.40 0.53
N GLN A 127 -10.52 14.51 -0.73
CA GLN A 127 -10.66 13.45 -1.71
C GLN A 127 -9.34 13.29 -2.45
N SER A 128 -8.90 12.05 -2.60
CA SER A 128 -7.67 11.72 -3.32
C SER A 128 -8.00 11.21 -4.70
N PHE A 129 -7.20 11.61 -5.69
CA PHE A 129 -7.26 11.12 -7.05
C PHE A 129 -5.87 10.71 -7.52
N VAL A 130 -5.78 9.53 -8.13
CA VAL A 130 -4.52 8.99 -8.64
C VAL A 130 -4.31 9.49 -10.07
N ASN A 131 -3.17 10.12 -10.37
CA ASN A 131 -2.79 10.59 -11.70
C ASN A 131 -3.85 11.49 -12.39
N ILE A 132 -4.54 12.32 -11.61
CA ILE A 132 -5.52 13.27 -12.14
C ILE A 132 -4.85 14.38 -12.96
N ASP A 133 -5.41 14.65 -14.13
CA ASP A 133 -5.07 15.85 -14.90
C ASP A 133 -6.03 16.97 -14.52
N THR A 134 -5.56 17.88 -13.68
CA THR A 134 -6.31 19.04 -13.19
C THR A 134 -6.69 20.06 -14.28
N VAL A 135 -6.14 19.94 -15.50
CA VAL A 135 -6.57 20.74 -16.66
C VAL A 135 -7.96 20.31 -17.14
N ASN A 136 -8.31 19.03 -16.95
CA ASN A 136 -9.61 18.53 -17.32
C ASN A 136 -10.67 18.98 -16.30
N PRO A 137 -11.92 19.20 -16.75
CA PRO A 137 -13.02 19.53 -15.85
C PRO A 137 -13.42 18.31 -14.99
N PRO A 138 -14.06 18.53 -13.82
CA PRO A 138 -14.36 17.47 -12.84
C PRO A 138 -15.13 16.27 -13.38
N GLU A 139 -15.95 16.44 -14.41
CA GLU A 139 -16.72 15.36 -15.03
C GLU A 139 -15.84 14.34 -15.78
N LYS A 140 -14.59 14.70 -16.06
CA LYS A 140 -13.58 13.84 -16.70
C LYS A 140 -12.54 13.31 -15.73
N TRP A 141 -12.65 13.63 -14.44
CA TRP A 141 -11.71 13.15 -13.45
C TRP A 141 -11.88 11.64 -13.23
N PRO A 142 -10.79 10.93 -12.87
CA PRO A 142 -10.87 9.51 -12.57
C PRO A 142 -11.69 9.27 -11.29
N GLU A 143 -12.06 8.01 -11.07
CA GLU A 143 -12.67 7.59 -9.80
C GLU A 143 -11.74 7.93 -8.62
N PRO A 144 -12.28 8.42 -7.49
CA PRO A 144 -11.51 8.72 -6.30
C PRO A 144 -10.77 7.51 -5.75
N GLY A 145 -9.50 7.70 -5.44
CA GLY A 145 -8.63 6.65 -4.93
C GLY A 145 -7.35 7.21 -4.30
N LEU A 146 -6.79 6.44 -3.38
CA LEU A 146 -5.50 6.75 -2.77
C LEU A 146 -4.52 5.64 -3.11
N GLU A 147 -3.50 5.97 -3.88
CA GLU A 147 -2.42 5.07 -4.25
C GLU A 147 -1.38 5.02 -3.14
N ILE A 148 -1.10 3.82 -2.64
CA ILE A 148 0.03 3.54 -1.77
C ILE A 148 0.96 2.57 -2.49
N GLU A 149 2.24 2.63 -2.17
CA GLU A 149 3.25 1.70 -2.63
C GLU A 149 3.81 0.88 -1.50
N TRP A 150 4.38 -0.28 -1.83
CA TRP A 150 5.14 -1.06 -0.88
C TRP A 150 6.59 -1.24 -1.33
N ALA A 151 7.51 -1.19 -0.38
CA ALA A 151 8.93 -1.41 -0.64
C ALA A 151 9.20 -2.90 -0.95
N LEU A 152 10.30 -3.20 -1.64
CA LEU A 152 10.70 -4.59 -1.87
C LEU A 152 10.91 -5.33 -0.53
N PRO A 153 10.37 -6.56 -0.38
CA PRO A 153 10.54 -7.35 0.83
C PRO A 153 12.01 -7.73 1.01
N GLN A 154 12.44 -7.80 2.26
CA GLN A 154 13.74 -8.38 2.57
C GLN A 154 13.71 -9.88 2.29
N GLU A 155 14.85 -10.46 1.90
CA GLU A 155 14.93 -11.88 1.59
C GLU A 155 14.58 -12.78 2.79
N PRO A 156 13.88 -13.90 2.59
CA PRO A 156 13.45 -14.76 3.69
C PRO A 156 14.63 -15.39 4.41
N VAL A 157 14.50 -15.52 5.74
CA VAL A 157 15.47 -16.22 6.59
C VAL A 157 15.50 -17.71 6.25
N CYS A 158 16.70 -18.28 6.20
CA CYS A 158 16.91 -19.69 5.89
C CYS A 158 17.86 -20.31 6.93
N LYS A 159 17.71 -21.61 7.17
CA LYS A 159 18.69 -22.40 7.94
C LYS A 159 19.48 -23.35 7.04
N THR A 160 18.87 -23.76 5.93
CA THR A 160 19.46 -24.69 4.96
C THR A 160 19.15 -24.23 3.54
N GLN A 161 19.96 -24.66 2.58
CA GLN A 161 19.71 -24.44 1.14
C GLN A 161 18.35 -24.99 0.68
N LEU A 162 17.81 -25.99 1.39
CA LEU A 162 16.50 -26.56 1.11
C LEU A 162 15.36 -25.55 1.35
N ASN A 163 15.53 -24.61 2.28
CA ASN A 163 14.54 -23.58 2.56
C ASN A 163 14.38 -22.58 1.40
N CYS A 164 15.39 -22.48 0.52
CA CYS A 164 15.36 -21.60 -0.66
C CYS A 164 14.92 -22.32 -1.96
N ARG A 165 14.50 -23.60 -1.91
CA ARG A 165 14.35 -24.48 -3.09
C ARG A 165 13.28 -24.10 -4.12
N ASN A 166 12.38 -23.16 -3.82
CA ASN A 166 11.34 -22.78 -4.77
C ASN A 166 11.74 -21.67 -5.75
N LEU A 167 12.99 -21.19 -5.67
CA LEU A 167 13.47 -20.09 -6.47
C LEU A 167 14.84 -20.47 -7.04
N LEU A 168 14.90 -20.75 -8.34
CA LEU A 168 16.17 -20.99 -9.02
C LEU A 168 17.07 -19.76 -8.83
N HIS A 169 18.35 -20.00 -8.59
CA HIS A 169 19.40 -18.98 -8.39
C HIS A 169 19.49 -18.30 -7.03
N LEU A 170 18.84 -18.85 -5.99
CA LEU A 170 19.03 -18.40 -4.60
C LEU A 170 19.94 -19.32 -3.80
N SER A 171 20.76 -18.72 -2.95
CA SER A 171 21.67 -19.38 -2.00
C SER A 171 21.37 -18.93 -0.58
N CYS A 172 21.25 -19.88 0.34
CA CYS A 172 21.19 -19.59 1.76
C CYS A 172 22.57 -19.14 2.23
N SER A 173 22.72 -17.84 2.47
CA SER A 173 24.00 -17.19 2.76
C SER A 173 23.86 -16.29 3.98
N ALA A 174 24.98 -15.95 4.61
CA ALA A 174 24.99 -15.07 5.78
C ALA A 174 24.32 -13.73 5.46
N ASP A 175 23.45 -13.28 6.36
CA ASP A 175 22.78 -11.97 6.28
C ASP A 175 23.82 -10.85 6.48
N PRO A 176 24.04 -9.95 5.50
CA PRO A 176 24.99 -8.86 5.63
C PRO A 176 24.64 -7.88 6.77
N MET A 177 23.35 -7.81 7.14
CA MET A 177 22.82 -6.85 8.10
C MET A 177 22.70 -7.43 9.52
N ASN A 178 22.64 -8.77 9.66
CA ASN A 178 22.46 -9.45 10.94
C ASN A 178 23.47 -10.59 11.11
N VAL A 179 24.51 -10.35 11.90
CA VAL A 179 25.56 -11.33 12.20
C VAL A 179 24.92 -12.57 12.87
N GLY A 180 25.10 -13.74 12.26
CA GLY A 180 24.59 -15.02 12.76
C GLY A 180 23.23 -15.44 12.17
N SER A 181 22.58 -14.60 11.36
CA SER A 181 21.41 -14.97 10.57
C SER A 181 21.82 -15.38 9.15
N MET A 182 21.05 -16.25 8.52
CA MET A 182 21.21 -16.59 7.10
C MET A 182 19.90 -16.28 6.35
N ARG A 183 20.01 -15.79 5.11
CA ARG A 183 18.88 -15.47 4.24
C ARG A 183 19.07 -16.04 2.85
N CYS A 184 17.97 -16.24 2.14
CA CYS A 184 18.01 -16.65 0.74
C CYS A 184 18.44 -15.47 -0.13
N LEU A 185 19.73 -15.35 -0.44
CA LEU A 185 20.27 -14.29 -1.29
C LEU A 185 20.39 -14.73 -2.75
N CYS A 186 20.12 -13.84 -3.70
CA CYS A 186 20.37 -14.12 -5.11
C CYS A 186 21.85 -14.36 -5.36
N LYS A 187 22.16 -15.36 -6.18
CA LYS A 187 23.52 -15.58 -6.68
C LYS A 187 23.97 -14.35 -7.48
N LYS A 188 25.27 -14.06 -7.43
CA LYS A 188 25.90 -12.96 -8.18
C LYS A 188 25.47 -13.00 -9.65
N GLY A 189 24.90 -11.91 -10.15
CA GLY A 189 24.37 -11.79 -11.51
C GLY A 189 22.86 -12.03 -11.67
N PHE A 190 22.15 -12.37 -10.58
CA PHE A 190 20.70 -12.48 -10.55
C PHE A 190 20.10 -11.43 -9.60
N THR A 191 18.95 -10.88 -9.98
CA THR A 191 18.14 -9.98 -9.16
C THR A 191 16.85 -10.67 -8.74
N TRP A 192 16.31 -10.31 -7.58
CA TRP A 192 14.99 -10.75 -7.19
C TRP A 192 13.96 -10.17 -8.15
N ASP A 193 13.20 -11.04 -8.80
CA ASP A 193 12.02 -10.66 -9.57
C ASP A 193 10.79 -10.92 -8.68
N PRO A 194 10.11 -9.86 -8.19
CA PRO A 194 8.95 -10.00 -7.31
C PRO A 194 7.68 -10.53 -7.99
N CYS A 195 7.75 -10.95 -9.27
CA CYS A 195 6.70 -11.62 -10.06
C CYS A 195 5.46 -12.10 -9.30
#